data_AF-A0A354T554-F1
#
_entry.id   AF-A0A354T554-F1
#
_cell.length_a   1.000
_cell.length_b   1.000
_cell.length_c   1.000
_cell.angle_alpha   90.00
_cell.angle_beta   90.00
_cell.angle_gamma   90.00
#
_symmetry.space_group_name_H-M   'P 1'
#
loop_
_entity.id
_entity.type
_entity.pdbx_description
1 polymer ?
#
loop_
_entity_poly.entity_id
_entity_poly.type
_entity_poly.pdbx_seq_one_letter_code
_entity_poly.pdbx_strand_id
1 'polypeptide(L)'
;MAKKPGQFQPAGTIVIHPFGRYCNGWKSAGETDVFECRDDAMRRFNIDTNRVALAGFSMGGAGAWHLGAHYPDQWACVHTGAGFADVKRYQKLTPDKYPAWYEQKLWGVYDVPDYARNFFNVPLISYSGELDAQRDSAEYMMEVLGKEGLKPPHLIGPGMGHKYHPETIKEVQAWIEKAVAKGRDLFPDEIHIQTKTPFYGRVKWLNLHGLEESWKEARLDAKVVDGQTVEFKTQNVTRIVFYPPPQARKGGGALKVIVDGAELKLTVGPELPKFETFMSPGPRVPGSMCRLIKENGVWRDFGNDQPFQHEGPAGGKPSSHPGLMDMAFLKRFLVVLPDGKSSSPAVDAWVAAESAHFLTRWRGLMRGDARVVKASEIEDVIEAGKTQSLILWGTPESNSCIKQLAAALPVKWSAEKVGMGGQTFDAKTHVPLLTYPCLQSPGFEVVINSGLTFREAHDRTNSLQNPKLPDWAILDITQPPSAEAAGKVVAADFFDEHWQVRQK
;
A
#
# COMPACT_ATOMS: atom_id res chain seq x y z
N MET A 1 -3.69 -17.60 34.17
CA MET A 1 -2.63 -17.30 33.18
C MET A 1 -3.10 -17.74 31.79
N ALA A 2 -2.69 -17.05 30.73
CA ALA A 2 -3.00 -17.44 29.35
C ALA A 2 -2.40 -18.82 29.03
N LYS A 3 -3.14 -19.69 28.33
CA LYS A 3 -2.67 -21.04 27.99
C LYS A 3 -1.52 -21.04 26.96
N LYS A 4 -1.35 -19.94 26.21
CA LYS A 4 -0.27 -19.72 25.24
C LYS A 4 0.11 -18.22 25.25
N PRO A 5 0.99 -17.78 26.17
CA PRO A 5 1.29 -16.35 26.34
C PRO A 5 2.13 -15.74 25.19
N GLY A 6 2.76 -16.57 24.35
CA GLY A 6 3.68 -16.14 23.30
C GLY A 6 5.15 -16.26 23.72
N GLN A 7 6.06 -15.97 22.79
CA GLN A 7 7.51 -16.08 23.00
C GLN A 7 8.07 -14.93 23.85
N PHE A 8 7.54 -13.72 23.66
CA PHE A 8 7.91 -12.54 24.44
C PHE A 8 6.87 -12.30 25.53
N GLN A 9 7.32 -12.19 26.78
CA GLN A 9 6.48 -11.91 27.95
C GLN A 9 7.11 -10.82 28.83
N PRO A 10 7.35 -9.61 28.30
CA PRO A 10 7.94 -8.53 29.07
C PRO A 10 7.02 -8.13 30.23
N ALA A 11 7.60 -7.88 31.40
CA ALA A 11 6.83 -7.54 32.60
C ALA A 11 6.07 -6.22 32.42
N GLY A 12 4.84 -6.14 32.95
CA GLY A 12 4.03 -4.92 32.89
C GLY A 12 3.51 -4.56 31.48
N THR A 13 3.43 -5.54 30.57
CA THR A 13 2.97 -5.32 29.19
C THR A 13 1.68 -6.07 28.88
N ILE A 14 0.97 -5.60 27.86
CA ILE A 14 -0.11 -6.32 27.21
C ILE A 14 0.43 -6.86 25.89
N VAL A 15 0.38 -8.18 25.73
CA VAL A 15 0.76 -8.85 24.48
C VAL A 15 -0.50 -9.23 23.73
N ILE A 16 -0.65 -8.67 22.54
CA ILE A 16 -1.73 -9.02 21.61
C ILE A 16 -1.19 -9.95 20.53
N HIS A 17 -1.99 -10.95 20.14
CA HIS A 17 -1.69 -11.87 19.06
C HIS A 17 -2.85 -11.79 18.06
N PRO A 18 -2.78 -10.89 17.06
CA PRO A 18 -3.81 -10.81 16.03
C PRO A 18 -3.94 -12.18 15.36
N PHE A 19 -5.16 -12.70 15.24
CA PHE A 19 -5.38 -13.94 14.48
C PHE A 19 -5.35 -13.67 12.97
N GLY A 20 -5.82 -12.49 12.55
CA GLY A 20 -5.81 -12.04 11.17
C GLY A 20 -6.77 -12.79 10.23
N ARG A 21 -6.96 -12.21 9.04
CA ARG A 21 -7.53 -12.86 7.86
C ARG A 21 -6.42 -13.70 7.20
N TYR A 22 -6.72 -14.99 7.01
CA TYR A 22 -5.75 -16.09 6.99
C TYR A 22 -4.75 -16.08 5.81
N CYS A 23 -5.08 -15.45 4.68
CA CYS A 23 -4.35 -15.62 3.42
C CYS A 23 -3.85 -14.31 2.80
N ASN A 24 -2.98 -13.59 3.49
CA ASN A 24 -2.25 -12.45 2.89
C ASN A 24 -0.89 -12.13 3.55
N GLY A 25 -0.43 -12.91 4.53
CA GLY A 25 0.87 -12.69 5.18
C GLY A 25 1.03 -11.30 5.79
N TRP A 26 -0.04 -10.75 6.36
CA TRP A 26 -0.10 -9.39 6.91
C TRP A 26 -0.04 -8.25 5.89
N LYS A 27 -0.12 -8.57 4.59
CA LYS A 27 -0.29 -7.59 3.51
C LYS A 27 -1.77 -7.32 3.27
N SER A 28 -2.08 -6.24 2.56
CA SER A 28 -3.46 -5.93 2.18
C SER A 28 -4.38 -5.86 3.42
N ALA A 29 -5.50 -6.57 3.44
CA ALA A 29 -6.44 -6.66 4.56
C ALA A 29 -5.78 -7.12 5.89
N GLY A 30 -4.66 -7.83 5.83
CA GLY A 30 -3.91 -8.24 7.02
C GLY A 30 -3.25 -7.08 7.75
N GLU A 31 -2.97 -5.96 7.07
CA GLU A 31 -2.49 -4.73 7.70
C GLU A 31 -3.57 -4.16 8.60
N THR A 32 -4.80 -4.05 8.07
CA THR A 32 -5.98 -3.60 8.81
C THR A 32 -6.21 -4.46 10.05
N ASP A 33 -6.06 -5.78 9.96
CA ASP A 33 -6.27 -6.67 11.10
C ASP A 33 -5.31 -6.40 12.26
N VAL A 34 -4.04 -6.11 11.95
CA VAL A 34 -3.05 -5.77 12.97
C VAL A 34 -3.38 -4.43 13.60
N PHE A 35 -3.69 -3.41 12.79
CA PHE A 35 -3.98 -2.08 13.29
C PHE A 35 -5.30 -2.01 14.08
N GLU A 36 -6.39 -2.61 13.61
CA GLU A 36 -7.66 -2.63 14.35
C GLU A 36 -7.53 -3.39 15.67
N CYS A 37 -6.83 -4.52 15.69
CA CYS A 37 -6.57 -5.27 16.92
C CYS A 37 -5.72 -4.48 17.92
N ARG A 38 -4.66 -3.82 17.43
CA ARG A 38 -3.80 -2.95 18.23
C ARG A 38 -4.57 -1.77 18.81
N ASP A 39 -5.31 -1.05 17.99
CA ASP A 39 -6.00 0.19 18.37
C ASP A 39 -7.17 -0.11 19.31
N ASP A 40 -7.89 -1.23 19.13
CA ASP A 40 -8.90 -1.68 20.09
C ASP A 40 -8.31 -1.99 21.46
N ALA A 41 -7.15 -2.68 21.51
CA ALA A 41 -6.45 -2.96 22.76
C ALA A 41 -5.95 -1.68 23.43
N MET A 42 -5.37 -0.75 22.67
CA MET A 42 -4.93 0.55 23.19
C MET A 42 -6.06 1.30 23.87
N ARG A 43 -7.22 1.37 23.20
CA ARG A 43 -8.41 2.06 23.70
C ARG A 43 -9.01 1.39 24.93
N ARG A 44 -9.06 0.06 24.98
CA ARG A 44 -9.65 -0.69 26.11
C ARG A 44 -8.77 -0.70 27.35
N PHE A 45 -7.46 -0.74 27.16
CA PHE A 45 -6.50 -0.94 28.25
C PHE A 45 -5.64 0.29 28.56
N ASN A 46 -5.95 1.44 27.95
CA ASN A 46 -5.25 2.71 28.16
C ASN A 46 -3.73 2.58 27.96
N ILE A 47 -3.33 1.94 26.87
CA ILE A 47 -1.91 1.72 26.53
C ILE A 47 -1.29 3.05 26.08
N ASP A 48 -0.07 3.32 26.54
CA ASP A 48 0.75 4.40 25.99
C ASP A 48 1.08 4.11 24.51
N THR A 49 0.50 4.91 23.61
CA THR A 49 0.64 4.73 22.16
C THR A 49 2.05 4.97 21.66
N ASN A 50 2.93 5.58 22.46
CA ASN A 50 4.34 5.76 22.14
C ASN A 50 5.21 4.55 22.53
N ARG A 51 4.65 3.55 23.21
CA ARG A 51 5.39 2.41 23.78
C ARG A 51 4.92 1.07 23.21
N VAL A 52 4.82 1.01 21.89
CA VAL A 52 4.25 -0.13 21.17
C VAL A 52 5.33 -0.75 20.30
N ALA A 53 5.64 -2.03 20.53
CA ALA A 53 6.57 -2.78 19.70
C ALA A 53 5.84 -3.72 18.74
N LEU A 54 6.39 -3.87 17.53
CA LEU A 54 6.02 -4.92 16.60
C LEU A 54 7.06 -6.03 16.67
N ALA A 55 6.66 -7.25 17.00
CA ALA A 55 7.56 -8.39 17.05
C ALA A 55 6.95 -9.60 16.36
N GLY A 56 7.72 -10.24 15.49
CA GLY A 56 7.25 -11.39 14.71
C GLY A 56 8.33 -12.43 14.46
N PHE A 57 7.91 -13.68 14.29
CA PHE A 57 8.76 -14.81 13.92
C PHE A 57 8.15 -15.57 12.72
N SER A 58 8.96 -16.09 11.79
CA SER A 58 8.48 -16.82 10.60
C SER A 58 7.58 -15.94 9.71
N MET A 59 6.37 -16.39 9.38
CA MET A 59 5.34 -15.56 8.75
C MET A 59 5.09 -14.24 9.51
N GLY A 60 5.16 -14.25 10.85
CA GLY A 60 5.10 -13.03 11.64
C GLY A 60 6.34 -12.14 11.46
N GLY A 61 7.51 -12.73 11.25
CA GLY A 61 8.74 -12.01 10.94
C GLY A 61 8.68 -11.32 9.58
N ALA A 62 8.06 -11.97 8.59
CA ALA A 62 7.76 -11.35 7.30
C ALA A 62 6.77 -10.18 7.46
N GLY A 63 5.74 -10.34 8.30
CA GLY A 63 4.83 -9.25 8.68
C GLY A 63 5.53 -8.11 9.40
N ALA A 64 6.51 -8.40 10.25
CA ALA A 64 7.31 -7.39 10.95
C ALA A 64 8.21 -6.60 9.98
N TRP A 65 8.82 -7.28 8.99
CA TRP A 65 9.53 -6.59 7.91
C TRP A 65 8.60 -5.68 7.12
N HIS A 66 7.45 -6.22 6.70
CA HIS A 66 6.43 -5.51 5.92
C HIS A 66 5.89 -4.27 6.66
N LEU A 67 5.24 -4.45 7.80
CA LEU A 67 4.60 -3.36 8.55
C LEU A 67 5.62 -2.38 9.13
N GLY A 68 6.82 -2.85 9.46
CA GLY A 68 7.92 -2.00 9.94
C GLY A 68 8.45 -1.05 8.87
N ALA A 69 8.53 -1.51 7.61
CA ALA A 69 9.00 -0.70 6.50
C ALA A 69 7.91 0.24 5.94
N HIS A 70 6.66 -0.21 5.88
CA HIS A 70 5.55 0.57 5.30
C HIS A 70 4.88 1.52 6.29
N TYR A 71 5.02 1.25 7.60
CA TYR A 71 4.44 2.07 8.66
C TYR A 71 5.46 2.30 9.80
N PRO A 72 6.67 2.82 9.51
CA PRO A 72 7.76 2.92 10.49
C PRO A 72 7.43 3.86 11.65
N ASP A 73 6.51 4.79 11.46
CA ASP A 73 6.09 5.75 12.48
C ASP A 73 5.14 5.17 13.53
N GLN A 74 4.60 3.96 13.29
CA GLN A 74 3.60 3.32 14.13
C GLN A 74 4.19 2.55 15.31
N TRP A 75 5.51 2.38 15.37
CA TRP A 75 6.17 1.48 16.31
C TRP A 75 7.31 2.18 17.05
N ALA A 76 7.47 1.88 18.33
CA ALA A 76 8.66 2.24 19.11
C ALA A 76 9.88 1.38 18.72
N CYS A 77 9.62 0.15 18.25
CA CYS A 77 10.63 -0.79 17.78
C CYS A 77 9.98 -1.86 16.89
N VAL A 78 10.75 -2.36 15.93
CA VAL A 78 10.40 -3.49 15.07
C VAL A 78 11.38 -4.62 15.29
N HIS A 79 10.86 -5.80 15.57
CA HIS A 79 11.62 -7.03 15.68
C HIS A 79 11.24 -8.05 14.59
N THR A 80 12.24 -8.46 13.80
CA THR A 80 12.07 -9.37 12.67
C THR A 80 12.80 -10.70 12.93
N GLY A 81 12.06 -11.75 13.24
CA GLY A 81 12.60 -13.09 13.47
C GLY A 81 12.39 -14.00 12.27
N ALA A 82 13.47 -14.43 11.61
CA ALA A 82 13.49 -15.48 10.58
C ALA A 82 12.25 -15.47 9.67
N GLY A 83 12.04 -14.40 8.89
CA GLY A 83 10.91 -14.25 7.98
C GLY A 83 11.36 -13.72 6.63
N PHE A 84 10.60 -14.00 5.57
CA PHE A 84 10.90 -13.51 4.21
C PHE A 84 10.72 -11.99 4.09
N ALA A 85 11.46 -11.36 3.18
CA ALA A 85 11.42 -9.91 2.94
C ALA A 85 11.01 -9.54 1.50
N ASP A 86 11.16 -10.45 0.55
CA ASP A 86 10.86 -10.24 -0.88
C ASP A 86 10.35 -11.52 -1.55
N VAL A 87 9.71 -11.40 -2.71
CA VAL A 87 9.22 -12.57 -3.47
C VAL A 87 10.37 -13.33 -4.12
N LYS A 88 11.22 -12.60 -4.85
CA LYS A 88 12.16 -13.17 -5.83
C LYS A 88 13.17 -14.10 -5.18
N ARG A 89 13.86 -13.64 -4.13
CA ARG A 89 14.90 -14.40 -3.44
C ARG A 89 14.29 -15.52 -2.61
N TYR A 90 13.21 -15.24 -1.88
CA TYR A 90 12.52 -16.25 -1.07
C TYR A 90 12.00 -17.43 -1.91
N GLN A 91 11.41 -17.15 -3.08
CA GLN A 91 10.95 -18.17 -4.02
C GLN A 91 12.07 -18.75 -4.90
N LYS A 92 13.31 -18.25 -4.77
CA LYS A 92 14.48 -18.66 -5.54
C LYS A 92 14.22 -18.63 -7.05
N LEU A 93 13.56 -17.57 -7.52
CA LEU A 93 13.16 -17.45 -8.92
C LEU A 93 14.37 -17.17 -9.81
N THR A 94 14.42 -17.92 -10.92
CA THR A 94 15.36 -17.74 -12.03
C THR A 94 14.65 -17.08 -13.22
N PRO A 95 15.37 -16.42 -14.15
CA PRO A 95 14.74 -15.67 -15.25
C PRO A 95 13.72 -16.45 -16.10
N ASP A 96 13.93 -17.75 -16.30
CA ASP A 96 13.02 -18.68 -16.99
C ASP A 96 11.69 -18.92 -16.25
N LYS A 97 11.64 -18.61 -14.94
CA LYS A 97 10.47 -18.77 -14.07
C LYS A 97 9.85 -17.44 -13.66
N TYR A 98 10.33 -16.32 -14.20
CA TYR A 98 9.74 -15.04 -13.88
C TYR A 98 8.32 -14.94 -14.47
N PRO A 99 7.36 -14.41 -13.70
CA PRO A 99 6.07 -14.10 -14.27
C PRO A 99 6.19 -12.93 -15.25
N ALA A 100 5.05 -12.51 -15.81
CA ALA A 100 5.01 -11.35 -16.69
C ALA A 100 5.69 -10.12 -16.05
N TRP A 101 6.30 -9.28 -16.88
CA TRP A 101 7.08 -8.13 -16.43
C TRP A 101 6.30 -7.18 -15.51
N TYR A 102 4.98 -7.04 -15.71
CA TYR A 102 4.14 -6.20 -14.88
C TYR A 102 3.95 -6.80 -13.48
N GLU A 103 3.85 -8.13 -13.37
CA GLU A 103 3.74 -8.79 -12.06
C GLU A 103 5.02 -8.61 -11.24
N GLN A 104 6.18 -8.67 -11.91
CA GLN A 104 7.46 -8.38 -11.26
C GLN A 104 7.52 -6.94 -10.72
N LYS A 105 6.95 -5.96 -11.44
CA LYS A 105 6.83 -4.58 -10.94
C LYS A 105 5.90 -4.48 -9.73
N LEU A 106 4.79 -5.22 -9.73
CA LEU A 106 3.80 -5.23 -8.66
C LEU A 106 4.33 -5.81 -7.34
N TRP A 107 5.42 -6.58 -7.35
CA TRP A 107 6.09 -6.96 -6.09
C TRP A 107 6.56 -5.73 -5.30
N GLY A 108 6.89 -4.62 -5.98
CA GLY A 108 7.28 -3.35 -5.37
C GLY A 108 6.17 -2.67 -4.54
N VAL A 109 4.96 -3.23 -4.49
CA VAL A 109 3.95 -2.82 -3.50
C VAL A 109 4.36 -3.25 -2.09
N TYR A 110 5.03 -4.41 -1.94
CA TYR A 110 5.25 -5.05 -0.64
C TYR A 110 6.68 -5.55 -0.39
N ASP A 111 7.51 -5.69 -1.42
CA ASP A 111 8.88 -6.17 -1.27
C ASP A 111 9.72 -5.16 -0.49
N VAL A 112 10.13 -5.55 0.71
CA VAL A 112 10.75 -4.70 1.73
C VAL A 112 12.08 -4.07 1.30
N PRO A 113 12.92 -4.69 0.44
CA PRO A 113 14.10 -4.02 -0.09
C PRO A 113 13.81 -2.68 -0.78
N ASP A 114 12.63 -2.50 -1.36
CA ASP A 114 12.22 -1.24 -2.00
C ASP A 114 11.78 -0.15 -1.00
N TYR A 115 11.80 -0.47 0.30
CA TYR A 115 11.42 0.41 1.42
C TYR A 115 12.49 0.42 2.53
N ALA A 116 13.70 -0.07 2.24
CA ALA A 116 14.75 -0.27 3.24
C ALA A 116 15.12 1.00 4.01
N ARG A 117 15.14 2.17 3.36
CA ARG A 117 15.46 3.45 4.01
C ARG A 117 14.41 3.86 5.06
N ASN A 118 13.20 3.30 5.01
CA ASN A 118 12.16 3.64 5.98
C ASN A 118 12.53 3.19 7.39
N PHE A 119 13.46 2.24 7.53
CA PHE A 119 14.02 1.81 8.82
C PHE A 119 14.96 2.84 9.48
N PHE A 120 15.35 3.94 8.81
CA PHE A 120 15.98 5.06 9.51
C PHE A 120 15.03 5.71 10.54
N ASN A 121 13.71 5.58 10.34
CA ASN A 121 12.71 6.24 11.16
C ASN A 121 12.23 5.39 12.36
N VAL A 122 12.73 4.16 12.51
CA VAL A 122 12.28 3.22 13.54
C VAL A 122 13.41 2.28 13.98
N PRO A 123 13.63 2.08 15.29
CA PRO A 123 14.57 1.06 15.77
C PRO A 123 14.22 -0.33 15.23
N LEU A 124 15.21 -1.04 14.70
CA LEU A 124 15.08 -2.35 14.09
C LEU A 124 16.06 -3.33 14.73
N ILE A 125 15.58 -4.52 15.08
CA ILE A 125 16.41 -5.66 15.49
C ILE A 125 15.97 -6.94 14.79
N SER A 126 16.91 -7.64 14.17
CA SER A 126 16.65 -8.91 13.50
C SER A 126 17.19 -10.10 14.29
N TYR A 127 16.54 -11.26 14.16
CA TYR A 127 17.00 -12.53 14.71
C TYR A 127 16.94 -13.64 13.66
N SER A 128 17.91 -14.54 13.69
CA SER A 128 17.84 -15.81 12.95
C SER A 128 18.47 -16.95 13.75
N GLY A 129 17.96 -18.17 13.59
CA GLY A 129 18.71 -19.35 13.97
C GLY A 129 19.92 -19.52 13.05
N GLU A 130 21.07 -19.95 13.59
CA GLU A 130 22.30 -20.13 12.82
C GLU A 130 22.12 -21.04 11.60
N LEU A 131 21.33 -22.11 11.76
CA LEU A 131 21.06 -23.17 10.78
C LEU A 131 19.70 -23.00 10.09
N ASP A 132 19.02 -21.88 10.29
CA ASP A 132 17.71 -21.61 9.68
C ASP A 132 17.88 -21.24 8.20
N ALA A 133 17.14 -21.91 7.31
CA ALA A 133 17.12 -21.56 5.90
C ALA A 133 16.60 -20.14 5.64
N GLN A 134 15.76 -19.59 6.53
CA GLN A 134 15.26 -18.22 6.42
C GLN A 134 16.26 -17.15 6.88
N ARG A 135 17.43 -17.54 7.41
CA ARG A 135 18.54 -16.63 7.70
C ARG A 135 18.98 -15.85 6.45
N ASP A 136 18.93 -16.49 5.28
CA ASP A 136 19.26 -15.88 3.99
C ASP A 136 18.46 -14.58 3.74
N SER A 137 17.17 -14.54 4.11
CA SER A 137 16.36 -13.33 3.96
C SER A 137 16.81 -12.20 4.88
N ALA A 138 17.21 -12.51 6.12
CA ALA A 138 17.73 -11.51 7.05
C ALA A 138 19.11 -11.00 6.61
N GLU A 139 20.01 -11.88 6.19
CA GLU A 139 21.33 -11.50 5.66
C GLU A 139 21.21 -10.63 4.42
N TYR A 140 20.32 -10.99 3.50
CA TYR A 140 20.00 -10.16 2.34
C TYR A 140 19.51 -8.76 2.77
N MET A 141 18.60 -8.66 3.74
CA MET A 141 18.17 -7.37 4.25
C MET A 141 19.32 -6.61 4.92
N MET A 142 20.24 -7.26 5.63
CA MET A 142 21.42 -6.60 6.19
C MET A 142 22.33 -6.04 5.09
N GLU A 143 22.49 -6.73 3.95
CA GLU A 143 23.22 -6.22 2.79
C GLU A 143 22.51 -4.99 2.18
N VAL A 144 21.20 -5.06 2.01
CA VAL A 144 20.38 -3.96 1.45
C VAL A 144 20.45 -2.73 2.36
N LEU A 145 20.22 -2.90 3.67
CA LEU A 145 20.29 -1.85 4.67
C LEU A 145 21.71 -1.28 4.77
N GLY A 146 22.73 -2.14 4.71
CA GLY A 146 24.14 -1.75 4.76
C GLY A 146 24.56 -0.84 3.60
N LYS A 147 24.00 -1.01 2.40
CA LYS A 147 24.23 -0.12 1.24
C LYS A 147 23.70 1.29 1.46
N GLU A 148 22.64 1.44 2.27
CA GLU A 148 22.09 2.74 2.65
C GLU A 148 22.78 3.31 3.91
N GLY A 149 23.63 2.54 4.58
CA GLY A 149 24.35 2.94 5.80
C GLY A 149 23.69 2.50 7.12
N LEU A 150 22.61 1.71 7.06
CA LEU A 150 21.95 1.14 8.24
C LEU A 150 22.62 -0.17 8.65
N LYS A 151 22.92 -0.31 9.95
CA LYS A 151 23.51 -1.53 10.53
C LYS A 151 22.75 -1.93 11.80
N PRO A 152 21.47 -2.34 11.67
CA PRO A 152 20.73 -2.84 12.83
C PRO A 152 21.39 -4.12 13.37
N PRO A 153 21.22 -4.44 14.66
CA PRO A 153 21.66 -5.71 15.19
C PRO A 153 20.93 -6.87 14.50
N HIS A 154 21.69 -7.87 14.08
CA HIS A 154 21.20 -9.18 13.63
C HIS A 154 21.74 -10.25 14.57
N LEU A 155 20.91 -10.65 15.52
CA LEU A 155 21.31 -11.62 16.54
C LEU A 155 21.14 -13.04 16.00
N ILE A 156 22.19 -13.86 16.15
CA ILE A 156 22.20 -15.24 15.68
C ILE A 156 22.07 -16.18 16.88
N GLY A 157 21.10 -17.09 16.81
CA GLY A 157 20.92 -18.16 17.79
C GLY A 157 21.82 -19.37 17.46
N PRO A 158 22.87 -19.66 18.24
CA PRO A 158 23.82 -20.72 17.93
C PRO A 158 23.16 -22.10 17.85
N GLY A 159 23.49 -22.88 16.83
CA GLY A 159 22.98 -24.23 16.57
C GLY A 159 21.47 -24.33 16.32
N MET A 160 20.74 -23.21 16.26
CA MET A 160 19.29 -23.22 16.11
C MET A 160 18.87 -23.25 14.65
N GLY A 161 17.88 -24.08 14.32
CA GLY A 161 17.08 -23.96 13.09
C GLY A 161 15.96 -22.93 13.26
N HIS A 162 14.75 -23.24 12.77
CA HIS A 162 13.60 -22.33 12.75
C HIS A 162 12.91 -22.14 14.12
N LYS A 163 13.66 -21.63 15.11
CA LYS A 163 13.19 -21.28 16.46
C LYS A 163 14.14 -20.33 17.18
N TYR A 164 13.69 -19.75 18.29
CA TYR A 164 14.54 -18.94 19.16
C TYR A 164 15.52 -19.78 19.98
N HIS A 165 16.76 -19.30 20.09
CA HIS A 165 17.75 -19.77 21.05
C HIS A 165 17.40 -19.23 22.45
N PRO A 166 17.43 -20.06 23.52
CA PRO A 166 16.96 -19.66 24.85
C PRO A 166 17.68 -18.45 25.47
N GLU A 167 18.96 -18.24 25.15
CA GLU A 167 19.71 -17.10 25.67
C GLU A 167 19.64 -15.88 24.74
N THR A 168 19.70 -16.09 23.42
CA THR A 168 19.68 -14.99 22.44
C THR A 168 18.34 -14.27 22.44
N ILE A 169 17.23 -14.97 22.70
CA ILE A 169 15.91 -14.32 22.82
C ILE A 169 15.84 -13.33 23.99
N LYS A 170 16.61 -13.55 25.07
CA LYS A 170 16.67 -12.60 26.19
C LYS A 170 17.34 -11.29 25.76
N GLU A 171 18.37 -11.38 24.92
CA GLU A 171 19.03 -10.19 24.34
C GLU A 171 18.10 -9.46 23.37
N VAL A 172 17.37 -10.20 22.51
CA VAL A 172 16.32 -9.61 21.66
C VAL A 172 15.29 -8.87 22.51
N GLN A 173 14.77 -9.51 23.57
CA GLN A 173 13.79 -8.90 24.46
C GLN A 173 14.34 -7.64 25.15
N ALA A 174 15.58 -7.67 25.66
CA ALA A 174 16.21 -6.51 26.29
C ALA A 174 16.34 -5.33 25.32
N TRP A 175 16.62 -5.59 24.03
CA TRP A 175 16.68 -4.55 23.00
C TRP A 175 15.31 -3.93 22.74
N ILE A 176 14.27 -4.77 22.64
CA ILE A 176 12.88 -4.32 22.49
C ILE A 176 12.46 -3.48 23.71
N GLU A 177 12.67 -3.97 24.93
CA GLU A 177 12.30 -3.27 26.16
C GLU A 177 13.01 -1.91 26.28
N LYS A 178 14.29 -1.83 25.91
CA LYS A 178 15.05 -0.57 25.89
C LYS A 178 14.44 0.44 24.91
N ALA A 179 14.10 0.00 23.70
CA ALA A 179 13.49 0.87 22.69
C ALA A 179 12.07 1.31 23.10
N VAL A 180 11.27 0.40 23.64
CA VAL A 180 9.92 0.68 24.17
C VAL A 180 9.98 1.67 25.34
N ALA A 181 10.95 1.53 26.25
CA ALA A 181 11.12 2.46 27.37
C ALA A 181 11.44 3.88 26.91
N LYS A 182 12.25 4.03 25.84
CA LYS A 182 12.51 5.32 25.18
C LYS A 182 11.24 5.87 24.51
N GLY A 183 10.46 5.00 23.89
CA GLY A 183 9.26 5.34 23.13
C GLY A 183 9.57 5.92 21.74
N ARG A 184 8.50 6.20 20.98
CA ARG A 184 8.59 6.79 19.64
C ARG A 184 9.09 8.24 19.70
N ASP A 185 9.93 8.60 18.74
CA ASP A 185 10.14 9.99 18.36
C ASP A 185 9.02 10.43 17.40
N LEU A 186 8.18 11.38 17.84
CA LEU A 186 7.05 11.88 17.05
C LEU A 186 7.47 12.96 16.04
N PHE A 187 8.54 13.69 16.36
CA PHE A 187 9.02 14.82 15.57
C PHE A 187 10.54 14.71 15.41
N PRO A 188 11.04 13.70 14.70
CA PRO A 188 12.47 13.59 14.44
C PRO A 188 12.93 14.75 13.55
N ASP A 189 14.19 15.17 13.73
CA ASP A 189 14.79 16.21 12.91
C ASP A 189 15.13 15.73 11.50
N GLU A 190 15.28 14.42 11.29
CA GLU A 190 15.54 13.81 9.99
C GLU A 190 14.52 12.70 9.70
N ILE A 191 14.01 12.66 8.47
CA ILE A 191 13.09 11.62 7.96
C ILE A 191 13.61 11.13 6.62
N HIS A 192 13.52 9.81 6.41
CA HIS A 192 13.85 9.17 5.14
C HIS A 192 12.67 8.35 4.63
N ILE A 193 12.25 8.58 3.40
CA ILE A 193 11.21 7.79 2.74
C ILE A 193 11.79 7.20 1.45
N GLN A 194 11.54 5.91 1.25
CA GLN A 194 11.76 5.17 0.02
C GLN A 194 10.49 4.38 -0.31
N THR A 195 10.06 4.45 -1.56
CA THR A 195 8.87 3.72 -2.04
C THR A 195 8.88 3.61 -3.56
N LYS A 196 8.02 2.74 -4.11
CA LYS A 196 7.68 2.66 -5.54
C LYS A 196 6.26 3.11 -5.88
N THR A 197 5.46 3.40 -4.85
CA THR A 197 4.06 3.85 -4.94
C THR A 197 3.77 4.92 -3.90
N PRO A 198 2.95 5.94 -4.20
CA PRO A 198 2.60 6.96 -3.20
C PRO A 198 1.71 6.41 -2.07
N PHE A 199 1.18 5.18 -2.18
CA PHE A 199 0.27 4.60 -1.19
C PHE A 199 0.88 4.54 0.22
N TYR A 200 2.14 4.10 0.34
CA TYR A 200 2.90 4.05 1.60
C TYR A 200 3.85 5.24 1.78
N GLY A 201 3.56 6.38 1.14
CA GLY A 201 4.43 7.56 1.16
C GLY A 201 4.43 8.33 2.49
N ARG A 202 3.66 7.89 3.49
CA ARG A 202 3.39 8.62 4.72
C ARG A 202 4.32 8.16 5.85
N VAL A 203 5.15 9.05 6.38
CA VAL A 203 6.03 8.77 7.52
C VAL A 203 6.13 9.99 8.44
N LYS A 204 5.79 9.82 9.72
CA LYS A 204 5.93 10.84 10.79
C LYS A 204 5.21 12.15 10.46
N TRP A 205 5.91 13.24 10.19
CA TRP A 205 5.30 14.53 9.83
C TRP A 205 5.31 14.79 8.32
N LEU A 206 5.69 13.80 7.51
CA LEU A 206 5.94 13.90 6.07
C LEU A 206 5.09 12.91 5.28
N ASN A 207 4.74 13.30 4.05
CA ASN A 207 4.03 12.45 3.09
C ASN A 207 4.54 12.72 1.67
N LEU A 208 5.19 11.72 1.09
CA LEU A 208 5.51 11.61 -0.32
C LEU A 208 4.20 11.30 -1.06
N HIS A 209 3.63 12.31 -1.70
CA HIS A 209 2.24 12.24 -2.15
C HIS A 209 2.06 11.97 -3.65
N GLY A 210 3.12 12.15 -4.45
CA GLY A 210 3.08 11.95 -5.90
C GLY A 210 4.46 11.69 -6.46
N LEU A 211 4.49 10.93 -7.56
CA LEU A 211 5.70 10.47 -8.23
C LEU A 211 5.88 11.17 -9.59
N GLU A 212 7.10 11.19 -10.11
CA GLU A 212 7.32 11.54 -11.53
C GLU A 212 6.99 10.34 -12.43
N GLU A 213 7.31 9.13 -11.96
CA GLU A 213 6.95 7.86 -12.58
C GLU A 213 6.75 6.76 -11.53
N SER A 214 5.55 6.18 -11.49
CA SER A 214 5.19 5.03 -10.66
C SER A 214 6.07 3.82 -10.97
N TRP A 215 6.32 2.99 -9.96
CA TRP A 215 7.11 1.76 -10.03
C TRP A 215 8.62 1.94 -10.22
N LYS A 216 9.09 3.18 -10.37
CA LYS A 216 10.49 3.54 -10.18
C LYS A 216 10.73 3.89 -8.72
N GLU A 217 11.97 3.69 -8.27
CA GLU A 217 12.38 4.09 -6.93
C GLU A 217 12.14 5.60 -6.76
N ALA A 218 11.49 5.96 -5.66
CA ALA A 218 11.35 7.32 -5.20
C ALA A 218 11.95 7.48 -3.82
N ARG A 219 12.62 8.62 -3.60
CA ARG A 219 13.25 8.98 -2.33
C ARG A 219 12.83 10.38 -1.92
N LEU A 220 12.52 10.55 -0.64
CA LEU A 220 12.28 11.84 -0.02
C LEU A 220 13.00 11.87 1.33
N ASP A 221 14.03 12.70 1.41
CA ASP A 221 14.74 12.99 2.65
C ASP A 221 14.34 14.38 3.14
N ALA A 222 14.07 14.50 4.44
CA ALA A 222 13.72 15.77 5.06
C ALA A 222 14.60 16.02 6.27
N LYS A 223 15.00 17.27 6.47
CA LYS A 223 15.80 17.72 7.60
C LYS A 223 15.30 19.04 8.17
N VAL A 224 15.08 19.12 9.48
CA VAL A 224 14.94 20.39 10.18
C VAL A 224 16.32 21.00 10.33
N VAL A 225 16.55 22.15 9.69
CA VAL A 225 17.86 22.82 9.71
C VAL A 225 17.97 23.73 10.93
N ASP A 226 16.92 24.47 11.24
CA ASP A 226 16.85 25.40 12.36
C ASP A 226 15.40 25.68 12.78
N GLY A 227 15.21 26.70 13.63
CA GLY A 227 13.92 27.11 14.18
C GLY A 227 12.85 27.56 13.18
N GLN A 228 13.19 27.70 11.90
CA GLN A 228 12.32 28.24 10.85
C GLN A 228 12.62 27.67 9.46
N THR A 229 13.48 26.64 9.35
CA THR A 229 13.96 26.12 8.07
C THR A 229 13.85 24.59 8.01
N VAL A 230 13.24 24.09 6.94
CA VAL A 230 13.23 22.66 6.58
C VAL A 230 13.85 22.47 5.20
N GLU A 231 14.73 21.48 5.07
CA GLU A 231 15.34 21.07 3.81
C GLU A 231 14.75 19.73 3.34
N PHE A 232 14.52 19.61 2.03
CA PHE A 232 14.10 18.39 1.35
C PHE A 232 15.05 18.05 0.21
N LYS A 233 15.37 16.77 0.07
CA LYS A 233 16.03 16.21 -1.12
C LYS A 233 15.15 15.14 -1.73
N THR A 234 14.96 15.21 -3.04
CA THR A 234 13.99 14.37 -3.74
C THR A 234 14.60 13.59 -4.90
N GLN A 235 14.04 12.40 -5.15
CA GLN A 235 14.26 11.61 -6.35
C GLN A 235 12.92 11.03 -6.77
N ASN A 236 12.48 11.28 -8.02
CA ASN A 236 11.21 10.78 -8.55
C ASN A 236 9.98 11.22 -7.72
N VAL A 237 9.98 12.45 -7.18
CA VAL A 237 8.87 13.01 -6.39
C VAL A 237 8.33 14.27 -7.04
N THR A 238 7.00 14.35 -7.15
CA THR A 238 6.30 15.53 -7.69
C THR A 238 5.48 16.28 -6.65
N ARG A 239 5.09 15.63 -5.55
CA ARG A 239 4.22 16.22 -4.53
C ARG A 239 4.64 15.83 -3.12
N ILE A 240 4.72 16.84 -2.25
CA ILE A 240 5.05 16.66 -0.83
C ILE A 240 3.93 17.30 -0.01
N VAL A 241 3.40 16.56 0.96
CA VAL A 241 2.59 17.12 2.05
C VAL A 241 3.37 16.95 3.33
N PHE A 242 3.43 17.99 4.14
CA PHE A 242 4.05 17.87 5.45
C PHE A 242 3.40 18.78 6.47
N TYR A 243 3.50 18.38 7.72
CA TYR A 243 3.10 19.18 8.87
C TYR A 243 4.37 19.75 9.48
N PRO A 244 4.62 21.06 9.39
CA PRO A 244 5.84 21.62 9.94
C PRO A 244 5.98 21.27 11.44
N PRO A 245 7.06 20.57 11.82
CA PRO A 245 7.20 20.06 13.17
C PRO A 245 7.50 21.21 14.16
N PRO A 246 7.20 21.07 15.46
CA PRO A 246 7.32 22.17 16.44
C PRO A 246 8.69 22.85 16.45
N GLN A 247 9.76 22.08 16.28
CA GLN A 247 11.13 22.60 16.27
C GLN A 247 11.42 23.54 15.10
N ALA A 248 10.71 23.41 13.96
CA ALA A 248 10.86 24.23 12.78
C ALA A 248 9.93 25.47 12.78
N ARG A 249 9.19 25.70 13.88
CA ARG A 249 8.17 26.77 13.98
C ARG A 249 8.49 27.82 15.03
N LYS A 250 9.73 27.87 15.52
CA LYS A 250 10.18 28.91 16.47
C LYS A 250 10.09 30.32 15.88
N GLY A 251 10.12 30.45 14.55
CA GLY A 251 9.95 31.71 13.81
C GLY A 251 8.51 32.23 13.68
N GLY A 252 7.51 31.57 14.28
CA GLY A 252 6.11 32.00 14.22
C GLY A 252 5.41 31.57 12.92
N GLY A 253 4.83 32.53 12.19
CA GLY A 253 3.94 32.29 11.06
C GLY A 253 4.61 32.07 9.70
N ALA A 254 5.95 32.01 9.63
CA ALA A 254 6.70 31.83 8.40
C ALA A 254 7.66 30.64 8.50
N LEU A 255 7.79 29.91 7.39
CA LEU A 255 8.69 28.77 7.25
C LEU A 255 9.50 28.90 5.95
N LYS A 256 10.82 28.81 6.05
CA LYS A 256 11.71 28.65 4.90
C LYS A 256 11.77 27.17 4.54
N VAL A 257 11.53 26.85 3.28
CA VAL A 257 11.69 25.50 2.73
C VAL A 257 12.76 25.51 1.66
N ILE A 258 13.73 24.62 1.76
CA ILE A 258 14.74 24.38 0.73
C ILE A 258 14.41 23.02 0.11
N VAL A 259 14.09 22.95 -1.17
CA VAL A 259 13.78 21.69 -1.85
C VAL A 259 14.61 21.57 -3.12
N ASP A 260 15.49 20.56 -3.16
CA ASP A 260 16.46 20.37 -4.25
C ASP A 260 17.27 21.65 -4.58
N GLY A 261 17.58 22.44 -3.54
CA GLY A 261 18.29 23.72 -3.64
C GLY A 261 17.41 24.94 -3.97
N ALA A 262 16.13 24.76 -4.31
CA ALA A 262 15.19 25.86 -4.49
C ALA A 262 14.66 26.36 -3.14
N GLU A 263 14.65 27.67 -2.94
CA GLU A 263 14.14 28.29 -1.71
C GLU A 263 12.70 28.78 -1.87
N LEU A 264 11.82 28.32 -0.98
CA LEU A 264 10.41 28.71 -0.88
C LEU A 264 10.15 29.33 0.49
N LYS A 265 9.24 30.31 0.55
CA LYS A 265 8.74 30.90 1.78
C LYS A 265 7.27 30.56 1.93
N LEU A 266 6.95 29.78 2.96
CA LEU A 266 5.61 29.33 3.26
C LEU A 266 5.03 30.08 4.46
N THR A 267 3.72 30.27 4.45
CA THR A 267 2.97 30.79 5.61
C THR A 267 2.41 29.62 6.39
N VAL A 268 2.69 29.56 7.69
CA VAL A 268 2.17 28.54 8.60
C VAL A 268 1.23 29.19 9.61
N GLY A 269 0.15 28.50 9.95
CA GLY A 269 -0.82 28.97 10.94
C GLY A 269 -0.23 29.01 12.35
N PRO A 270 -0.95 29.54 13.36
CA PRO A 270 -0.47 29.55 14.75
C PRO A 270 -0.60 28.19 15.44
N GLU A 271 -1.49 27.31 14.97
CA GLU A 271 -1.76 26.05 15.65
C GLU A 271 -0.74 24.98 15.29
N LEU A 272 -0.14 24.36 16.31
CA LEU A 272 0.69 23.19 16.17
C LEU A 272 -0.17 21.99 15.71
N PRO A 273 0.40 21.08 14.91
CA PRO A 273 -0.33 19.90 14.52
C PRO A 273 -0.66 19.06 15.76
N LYS A 274 -1.95 18.84 16.01
CA LYS A 274 -2.44 17.91 17.05
C LYS A 274 -2.37 16.50 16.49
N PHE A 275 -1.27 15.80 16.75
CA PHE A 275 -1.14 14.38 16.45
C PHE A 275 -1.57 13.56 17.65
N GLU A 276 -2.79 13.01 17.64
CA GLU A 276 -3.16 11.95 18.59
C GLU A 276 -2.51 10.63 18.17
N THR A 277 -2.59 10.33 16.86
CA THR A 277 -1.74 9.38 16.12
C THR A 277 -1.69 9.84 14.66
N PHE A 278 -0.72 9.39 13.86
CA PHE A 278 -0.65 9.75 12.44
C PHE A 278 -1.82 9.19 11.58
N MET A 279 -2.53 8.17 12.08
CA MET A 279 -3.74 7.63 11.44
C MET A 279 -5.02 8.40 11.82
N SER A 280 -5.00 9.16 12.91
CA SER A 280 -6.08 10.07 13.31
C SER A 280 -5.54 11.50 13.27
N PRO A 281 -5.39 12.11 12.07
CA PRO A 281 -5.04 13.51 12.00
C PRO A 281 -6.12 14.25 12.80
N GLY A 282 -5.70 15.03 13.80
CA GLY A 282 -6.61 15.86 14.57
C GLY A 282 -7.40 16.83 13.67
N PRO A 283 -8.23 17.70 14.26
CA PRO A 283 -9.05 18.63 13.48
C PRO A 283 -8.20 19.37 12.42
N ARG A 284 -8.69 19.44 11.18
CA ARG A 284 -8.01 20.15 10.10
C ARG A 284 -8.00 21.64 10.42
N VAL A 285 -6.86 22.14 10.89
CA VAL A 285 -6.69 23.57 11.18
C VAL A 285 -6.11 24.28 9.94
N PRO A 286 -6.68 25.40 9.48
CA PRO A 286 -6.08 26.22 8.44
C PRO A 286 -4.61 26.56 8.73
N GLY A 287 -3.74 26.34 7.74
CA GLY A 287 -2.30 26.59 7.87
C GLY A 287 -1.52 25.58 8.72
N SER A 288 -2.13 24.46 9.14
CA SER A 288 -1.40 23.40 9.87
C SER A 288 -0.56 22.47 8.97
N MET A 289 -0.87 22.43 7.67
CA MET A 289 -0.17 21.61 6.68
C MET A 289 0.38 22.46 5.55
N CYS A 290 1.53 22.06 5.02
CA CYS A 290 2.19 22.66 3.87
C CYS A 290 2.17 21.67 2.70
N ARG A 291 2.08 22.21 1.48
CA ARG A 291 1.91 21.41 0.26
C ARG A 291 2.81 21.96 -0.83
N LEU A 292 3.71 21.11 -1.32
CA LEU A 292 4.62 21.44 -2.41
C LEU A 292 4.26 20.63 -3.64
N ILE A 293 4.36 21.27 -4.80
CA ILE A 293 4.20 20.62 -6.09
C ILE A 293 5.36 21.00 -7.01
N LYS A 294 5.82 20.01 -7.78
CA LYS A 294 6.81 20.19 -8.84
C LYS A 294 6.09 20.20 -10.18
N GLU A 295 6.16 21.33 -10.87
CA GLU A 295 5.58 21.51 -12.21
C GLU A 295 6.67 21.98 -13.16
N ASN A 296 6.82 21.32 -14.30
CA ASN A 296 7.86 21.62 -15.29
C ASN A 296 9.28 21.68 -14.68
N GLY A 297 9.55 20.81 -13.70
CA GLY A 297 10.83 20.74 -12.99
C GLY A 297 11.02 21.77 -11.88
N VAL A 298 10.07 22.67 -11.65
CA VAL A 298 10.17 23.76 -10.66
C VAL A 298 9.25 23.48 -9.48
N TRP A 299 9.81 23.56 -8.27
CA TRP A 299 9.06 23.47 -7.03
C TRP A 299 8.34 24.78 -6.72
N ARG A 300 7.07 24.69 -6.31
CA ARG A 300 6.30 25.82 -5.80
C ARG A 300 5.47 25.44 -4.59
N ASP A 301 5.13 26.44 -3.79
CA ASP A 301 4.06 26.34 -2.80
C ASP A 301 2.73 26.16 -3.52
N PHE A 302 2.00 25.11 -3.17
CA PHE A 302 0.61 24.94 -3.63
C PHE A 302 -0.35 25.84 -2.84
N GLY A 303 0.06 26.33 -1.67
CA GLY A 303 -0.71 27.22 -0.82
C GLY A 303 -1.87 26.51 -0.12
N ASN A 304 -2.90 27.29 0.23
CA ASN A 304 -4.14 26.81 0.85
C ASN A 304 -5.22 26.41 -0.17
N ASP A 305 -4.91 26.41 -1.47
CA ASP A 305 -5.87 26.12 -2.53
C ASP A 305 -6.49 24.72 -2.37
N GLN A 306 -7.78 24.65 -2.72
CA GLN A 306 -8.54 23.40 -2.80
C GLN A 306 -8.88 23.12 -4.27
N PRO A 307 -8.86 21.85 -4.70
CA PRO A 307 -8.52 20.66 -3.93
C PRO A 307 -7.10 20.12 -4.24
N PHE A 308 -6.31 19.85 -3.20
CA PHE A 308 -5.05 19.07 -3.32
C PHE A 308 -5.31 17.56 -3.33
N GLN A 309 -6.48 17.14 -2.82
CA GLN A 309 -7.00 15.80 -3.06
C GLN A 309 -7.65 15.79 -4.44
N HIS A 310 -7.34 14.80 -5.23
CA HIS A 310 -7.86 14.69 -6.58
C HIS A 310 -9.11 13.83 -6.58
N GLU A 311 -10.17 14.34 -7.19
CA GLU A 311 -11.46 13.65 -7.31
C GLU A 311 -11.56 12.88 -8.63
N GLY A 312 -10.63 13.14 -9.57
CA GLY A 312 -10.63 12.51 -10.88
C GLY A 312 -9.26 12.45 -11.56
N PRO A 313 -9.19 11.90 -12.79
CA PRO A 313 -7.95 11.57 -13.47
C PRO A 313 -7.06 12.80 -13.75
N ALA A 314 -7.67 13.96 -13.99
CA ALA A 314 -6.95 15.22 -14.24
C ALA A 314 -6.03 15.62 -13.08
N GLY A 315 -6.33 15.16 -11.87
CA GLY A 315 -5.48 15.39 -10.71
C GLY A 315 -4.25 14.48 -10.61
N GLY A 316 -4.17 13.44 -11.44
CA GLY A 316 -3.07 12.49 -11.44
C GLY A 316 -3.17 11.42 -10.35
N LYS A 317 -2.08 10.70 -10.09
CA LYS A 317 -2.00 9.57 -9.14
C LYS A 317 -1.48 9.98 -7.75
N PRO A 318 -2.35 10.43 -6.81
CA PRO A 318 -1.97 10.64 -5.43
C PRO A 318 -1.90 9.32 -4.65
N SER A 319 -1.48 9.40 -3.37
CA SER A 319 -1.56 8.27 -2.43
C SER A 319 -2.95 7.64 -2.31
N SER A 320 -4.02 8.42 -2.53
CA SER A 320 -5.40 7.94 -2.46
C SER A 320 -5.86 7.21 -3.73
N HIS A 321 -5.16 7.34 -4.86
CA HIS A 321 -5.44 6.61 -6.10
C HIS A 321 -4.10 6.12 -6.71
N PRO A 322 -3.53 5.03 -6.16
CA PRO A 322 -2.20 4.57 -6.57
C PRO A 322 -2.17 3.80 -7.90
N GLY A 323 -3.32 3.54 -8.54
CA GLY A 323 -3.39 2.89 -9.87
C GLY A 323 -3.70 1.40 -9.88
N LEU A 324 -3.71 0.69 -8.75
CA LEU A 324 -3.90 -0.77 -8.73
C LEU A 324 -5.36 -1.20 -8.53
N MET A 325 -5.81 -2.21 -9.26
CA MET A 325 -7.16 -2.77 -9.08
C MET A 325 -7.38 -3.29 -7.65
N ASP A 326 -6.41 -4.03 -7.11
CA ASP A 326 -6.52 -4.62 -5.76
C ASP A 326 -6.59 -3.59 -4.63
N MET A 327 -6.18 -2.33 -4.86
CA MET A 327 -6.20 -1.27 -3.84
C MET A 327 -7.62 -0.79 -3.51
N ALA A 328 -8.59 -1.01 -4.41
CA ALA A 328 -9.99 -0.73 -4.13
C ALA A 328 -10.53 -1.56 -2.96
N PHE A 329 -9.95 -2.73 -2.70
CA PHE A 329 -10.36 -3.63 -1.62
C PHE A 329 -9.77 -3.30 -0.25
N LEU A 330 -8.87 -2.31 -0.17
CA LEU A 330 -8.38 -1.74 1.09
C LEU A 330 -9.24 -0.58 1.59
N LYS A 331 -10.29 -0.25 0.83
CA LYS A 331 -11.23 0.81 1.11
C LYS A 331 -12.63 0.23 1.16
N ARG A 332 -13.61 1.05 1.54
CA ARG A 332 -15.01 0.66 1.38
C ARG A 332 -15.30 0.45 -0.11
N PHE A 333 -15.95 -0.66 -0.45
CA PHE A 333 -16.35 -0.96 -1.83
C PHE A 333 -17.74 -1.60 -1.89
N LEU A 334 -18.34 -1.55 -3.09
CA LEU A 334 -19.62 -2.18 -3.42
C LEU A 334 -19.46 -2.98 -4.72
N VAL A 335 -19.90 -4.24 -4.72
CA VAL A 335 -19.93 -5.07 -5.93
C VAL A 335 -21.25 -4.82 -6.67
N VAL A 336 -21.15 -4.49 -7.95
CA VAL A 336 -22.29 -4.16 -8.80
C VAL A 336 -22.34 -5.16 -9.96
N LEU A 337 -23.33 -6.05 -9.90
CA LEU A 337 -23.54 -7.11 -10.90
C LEU A 337 -24.38 -6.60 -12.10
N PRO A 338 -24.27 -7.24 -13.27
CA PRO A 338 -25.10 -6.93 -14.44
C PRO A 338 -26.61 -6.89 -14.15
N ASP A 339 -27.31 -5.96 -14.79
CA ASP A 339 -28.77 -5.84 -14.83
C ASP A 339 -29.38 -6.18 -16.20
N GLY A 340 -28.54 -6.51 -17.18
CA GLY A 340 -28.93 -6.92 -18.53
C GLY A 340 -28.05 -8.03 -19.10
N LYS A 341 -28.08 -8.16 -20.43
CA LYS A 341 -27.28 -9.12 -21.22
C LYS A 341 -26.42 -8.38 -22.22
N SER A 342 -25.23 -8.90 -22.49
CA SER A 342 -24.39 -8.36 -23.55
C SER A 342 -24.70 -9.03 -24.88
N SER A 343 -24.17 -8.47 -25.97
CA SER A 343 -24.23 -9.11 -27.29
C SER A 343 -23.43 -10.42 -27.38
N SER A 344 -22.65 -10.78 -26.35
CA SER A 344 -21.86 -12.01 -26.28
C SER A 344 -22.26 -12.91 -25.10
N PRO A 345 -22.95 -14.04 -25.36
CA PRO A 345 -23.24 -15.03 -24.31
C PRO A 345 -22.00 -15.59 -23.62
N ALA A 346 -20.86 -15.65 -24.34
CA ALA A 346 -19.59 -16.10 -23.77
C ALA A 346 -19.05 -15.11 -22.72
N VAL A 347 -19.15 -13.81 -22.99
CA VAL A 347 -18.76 -12.76 -22.02
C VAL A 347 -19.69 -12.78 -20.82
N ASP A 348 -21.01 -12.91 -21.03
CA ASP A 348 -21.98 -12.99 -19.93
C ASP A 348 -21.70 -14.21 -19.02
N ALA A 349 -21.35 -15.36 -19.61
CA ALA A 349 -20.99 -16.56 -18.87
C ALA A 349 -19.68 -16.37 -18.08
N TRP A 350 -18.67 -15.77 -18.68
CA TRP A 350 -17.41 -15.45 -18.01
C TRP A 350 -17.62 -14.47 -16.85
N VAL A 351 -18.37 -13.39 -17.06
CA VAL A 351 -18.70 -12.40 -16.03
C VAL A 351 -19.42 -13.06 -14.85
N ALA A 352 -20.40 -13.91 -15.11
CA ALA A 352 -21.12 -14.62 -14.07
C ALA A 352 -20.21 -15.57 -13.28
N ALA A 353 -19.32 -16.30 -13.95
CA ALA A 353 -18.40 -17.24 -13.31
C ALA A 353 -17.34 -16.51 -12.47
N GLU A 354 -16.69 -15.48 -13.03
CA GLU A 354 -15.59 -14.78 -12.36
C GLU A 354 -16.06 -13.84 -11.24
N SER A 355 -17.24 -13.21 -11.38
CA SER A 355 -17.82 -12.45 -10.26
C SER A 355 -18.22 -13.37 -9.10
N ALA A 356 -18.80 -14.53 -9.38
CA ALA A 356 -19.09 -15.54 -8.36
C ALA A 356 -17.81 -16.08 -7.72
N HIS A 357 -16.77 -16.38 -8.52
CA HIS A 357 -15.46 -16.81 -8.03
C HIS A 357 -14.85 -15.79 -7.08
N PHE A 358 -14.84 -14.51 -7.46
CA PHE A 358 -14.38 -13.43 -6.61
C PHE A 358 -15.12 -13.39 -5.27
N LEU A 359 -16.45 -13.47 -5.27
CA LEU A 359 -17.24 -13.45 -4.04
C LEU A 359 -16.94 -14.65 -3.13
N THR A 360 -16.81 -15.85 -3.71
CA THR A 360 -16.42 -17.06 -2.96
C THR A 360 -15.03 -16.90 -2.35
N ARG A 361 -14.05 -16.44 -3.12
CA ARG A 361 -12.69 -16.24 -2.63
C ARG A 361 -12.59 -15.12 -1.62
N TRP A 362 -13.30 -14.02 -1.82
CA TRP A 362 -13.39 -12.93 -0.84
C TRP A 362 -13.87 -13.46 0.51
N ARG A 363 -14.98 -14.21 0.53
CA ARG A 363 -15.50 -14.84 1.76
C ARG A 363 -14.47 -15.79 2.38
N GLY A 364 -13.82 -16.63 1.58
CA GLY A 364 -12.85 -17.61 2.05
C GLY A 364 -11.58 -16.99 2.66
N LEU A 365 -11.03 -15.97 2.01
CA LEU A 365 -9.74 -15.37 2.38
C LEU A 365 -9.91 -14.21 3.37
N MET A 366 -10.92 -13.38 3.17
CA MET A 366 -11.17 -12.15 3.95
C MET A 366 -12.22 -12.34 5.05
N ARG A 367 -12.80 -13.55 5.18
CA ARG A 367 -13.70 -13.96 6.29
C ARG A 367 -14.91 -13.04 6.49
N GLY A 368 -15.48 -12.54 5.39
CA GLY A 368 -16.70 -11.73 5.39
C GLY A 368 -17.36 -11.70 4.02
N ASP A 369 -18.66 -11.40 3.99
CA ASP A 369 -19.40 -11.26 2.73
C ASP A 369 -19.18 -9.87 2.15
N ALA A 370 -18.90 -9.80 0.85
CA ALA A 370 -18.92 -8.53 0.13
C ALA A 370 -20.37 -8.04 -0.01
N ARG A 371 -20.56 -6.73 0.01
CA ARG A 371 -21.86 -6.12 -0.30
C ARG A 371 -22.07 -6.18 -1.81
N VAL A 372 -23.23 -6.68 -2.23
CA VAL A 372 -23.58 -6.91 -3.64
C VAL A 372 -24.92 -6.28 -3.95
N VAL A 373 -25.01 -5.59 -5.08
CA VAL A 373 -26.25 -5.09 -5.69
C VAL A 373 -26.24 -5.37 -7.19
N LYS A 374 -27.41 -5.29 -7.84
CA LYS A 374 -27.50 -5.18 -9.30
C LYS A 374 -27.32 -3.73 -9.73
N ALA A 375 -26.83 -3.51 -10.96
CA ALA A 375 -26.67 -2.18 -11.51
C ALA A 375 -27.98 -1.37 -11.55
N SER A 376 -29.13 -2.04 -11.75
CA SER A 376 -30.46 -1.41 -11.71
C SER A 376 -30.85 -0.82 -10.34
N GLU A 377 -30.13 -1.16 -9.27
CA GLU A 377 -30.34 -0.61 -7.92
C GLU A 377 -29.53 0.66 -7.68
N ILE A 378 -28.68 1.06 -8.63
CA ILE A 378 -27.87 2.28 -8.58
C ILE A 378 -28.44 3.27 -9.59
N GLU A 379 -29.14 4.29 -9.08
CA GLU A 379 -29.69 5.35 -9.93
C GLU A 379 -28.58 6.24 -10.50
N ASP A 380 -27.70 6.75 -9.62
CA ASP A 380 -26.57 7.60 -9.95
C ASP A 380 -25.25 6.96 -9.50
N VAL A 381 -24.42 6.59 -10.47
CA VAL A 381 -23.13 5.94 -10.24
C VAL A 381 -22.12 6.86 -9.54
N ILE A 382 -22.18 8.17 -9.76
CA ILE A 382 -21.30 9.16 -9.13
C ILE A 382 -21.68 9.35 -7.67
N GLU A 383 -22.98 9.47 -7.37
CA GLU A 383 -23.47 9.56 -5.99
C GLU A 383 -23.10 8.31 -5.18
N ALA A 384 -23.32 7.12 -5.75
CA ALA A 384 -22.93 5.86 -5.12
C ALA A 384 -21.42 5.77 -4.85
N GLY A 385 -20.60 6.43 -5.68
CA GLY A 385 -19.14 6.47 -5.62
C GLY A 385 -18.53 7.47 -4.62
N LYS A 386 -19.32 8.36 -4.02
CA LYS A 386 -18.80 9.38 -3.07
C LYS A 386 -18.19 8.80 -1.79
N THR A 387 -18.61 7.60 -1.39
CA THR A 387 -18.21 7.00 -0.10
C THR A 387 -17.63 5.59 -0.21
N GLN A 388 -17.48 5.07 -1.43
CA GLN A 388 -17.00 3.72 -1.69
C GLN A 388 -16.56 3.54 -3.15
N SER A 389 -15.59 2.68 -3.39
CA SER A 389 -15.24 2.23 -4.73
C SER A 389 -16.33 1.31 -5.30
N LEU A 390 -16.51 1.31 -6.61
CA LEU A 390 -17.51 0.46 -7.27
C LEU A 390 -16.81 -0.63 -8.10
N ILE A 391 -17.09 -1.89 -7.78
CA ILE A 391 -16.56 -3.05 -8.49
C ILE A 391 -17.63 -3.49 -9.50
N LEU A 392 -17.50 -3.01 -10.73
CA LEU A 392 -18.51 -3.15 -11.78
C LEU A 392 -18.20 -4.37 -12.66
N TRP A 393 -19.15 -5.30 -12.73
CA TRP A 393 -19.05 -6.51 -13.54
C TRP A 393 -19.99 -6.42 -14.75
N GLY A 394 -19.52 -6.79 -15.94
CA GLY A 394 -20.32 -6.81 -17.16
C GLY A 394 -19.71 -6.03 -18.31
N THR A 395 -20.59 -5.48 -19.14
CA THR A 395 -20.29 -4.64 -20.31
C THR A 395 -21.18 -3.38 -20.27
N PRO A 396 -20.96 -2.36 -21.12
CA PRO A 396 -21.90 -1.25 -21.25
C PRO A 396 -23.31 -1.67 -21.69
N GLU A 397 -23.47 -2.85 -22.29
CA GLU A 397 -24.79 -3.40 -22.66
C GLU A 397 -25.48 -4.10 -21.48
N SER A 398 -24.70 -4.79 -20.64
CA SER A 398 -25.21 -5.64 -19.57
C SER A 398 -25.20 -5.01 -18.17
N ASN A 399 -24.53 -3.87 -17.98
CA ASN A 399 -24.44 -3.18 -16.71
C ASN A 399 -24.67 -1.68 -16.91
N SER A 400 -25.81 -1.17 -16.44
CA SER A 400 -26.20 0.24 -16.57
C SER A 400 -25.22 1.23 -15.92
N CYS A 401 -24.52 0.87 -14.84
CA CYS A 401 -23.48 1.71 -14.25
C CYS A 401 -22.25 1.84 -15.17
N ILE A 402 -21.82 0.75 -15.79
CA ILE A 402 -20.74 0.79 -16.80
C ILE A 402 -21.16 1.66 -17.98
N LYS A 403 -22.42 1.56 -18.41
CA LYS A 403 -22.97 2.39 -19.49
C LYS A 403 -22.91 3.88 -19.16
N GLN A 404 -23.28 4.28 -17.94
CA GLN A 404 -23.20 5.68 -17.50
C GLN A 404 -21.75 6.22 -17.53
N LEU A 405 -20.77 5.37 -17.22
CA LEU A 405 -19.35 5.74 -17.15
C LEU A 405 -18.58 5.55 -18.46
N ALA A 406 -19.15 4.89 -19.47
CA ALA A 406 -18.43 4.43 -20.66
C ALA A 406 -17.65 5.55 -21.38
N ALA A 407 -18.22 6.77 -21.43
CA ALA A 407 -17.56 7.92 -22.05
C ALA A 407 -16.39 8.51 -21.24
N ALA A 408 -16.36 8.26 -19.93
CA ALA A 408 -15.31 8.74 -19.03
C ALA A 408 -14.14 7.74 -18.88
N LEU A 409 -14.35 6.48 -19.26
CA LEU A 409 -13.32 5.44 -19.19
C LEU A 409 -12.32 5.57 -20.35
N PRO A 410 -11.05 5.16 -20.14
CA PRO A 410 -10.02 5.21 -21.17
C PRO A 410 -10.16 4.11 -22.25
N VAL A 411 -11.08 3.17 -22.05
CA VAL A 411 -11.36 2.06 -22.98
C VAL A 411 -12.47 2.45 -23.96
N LYS A 412 -12.24 2.22 -25.25
CA LYS A 412 -13.30 2.31 -26.27
C LYS A 412 -14.04 0.98 -26.35
N TRP A 413 -15.30 0.95 -25.97
CA TRP A 413 -16.03 -0.31 -25.82
C TRP A 413 -17.38 -0.27 -26.53
N SER A 414 -17.56 -1.15 -27.51
CA SER A 414 -18.83 -1.41 -28.20
C SER A 414 -19.20 -2.90 -28.14
N ALA A 415 -20.37 -3.25 -28.69
CA ALA A 415 -20.81 -4.64 -28.84
C ALA A 415 -19.88 -5.50 -29.72
N GLU A 416 -19.05 -4.87 -30.55
CA GLU A 416 -18.19 -5.55 -31.53
C GLU A 416 -16.71 -5.48 -31.15
N LYS A 417 -16.27 -4.41 -30.50
CA LYS A 417 -14.85 -4.12 -30.30
C LYS A 417 -14.54 -3.57 -28.90
N VAL A 418 -13.38 -3.99 -28.40
CA VAL A 418 -12.71 -3.40 -27.22
C VAL A 418 -11.41 -2.77 -27.69
N GLY A 419 -11.23 -1.48 -27.44
CA GLY A 419 -10.06 -0.71 -27.86
C GLY A 419 -9.33 -0.09 -26.68
N MET A 420 -8.03 -0.35 -26.56
CA MET A 420 -7.18 0.14 -25.47
C MET A 420 -5.75 0.32 -25.96
N GLY A 421 -5.11 1.45 -25.64
CA GLY A 421 -3.69 1.71 -25.99
C GLY A 421 -3.37 1.55 -27.48
N GLY A 422 -4.26 2.02 -28.36
CA GLY A 422 -4.11 1.91 -29.82
C GLY A 422 -4.40 0.51 -30.40
N GLN A 423 -4.63 -0.50 -29.56
CA GLN A 423 -4.99 -1.85 -29.99
C GLN A 423 -6.51 -2.04 -30.00
N THR A 424 -6.99 -2.97 -30.82
CA THR A 424 -8.41 -3.31 -30.97
C THR A 424 -8.58 -4.82 -30.94
N PHE A 425 -9.57 -5.29 -30.18
CA PHE A 425 -9.89 -6.69 -29.94
C PHE A 425 -11.37 -6.96 -30.21
N ASP A 426 -11.73 -8.23 -30.45
CA ASP A 426 -13.13 -8.65 -30.62
C ASP A 426 -13.85 -8.69 -29.27
N ALA A 427 -14.91 -7.89 -29.11
CA ALA A 427 -15.68 -7.81 -27.86
C ALA A 427 -16.43 -9.11 -27.52
N LYS A 428 -16.54 -10.06 -28.45
CA LYS A 428 -17.15 -11.37 -28.17
C LYS A 428 -16.24 -12.28 -27.36
N THR A 429 -14.93 -12.07 -27.43
CA THR A 429 -13.91 -12.95 -26.85
C THR A 429 -12.90 -12.22 -25.97
N HIS A 430 -12.95 -10.89 -25.91
CA HIS A 430 -12.02 -10.08 -25.13
C HIS A 430 -12.74 -9.19 -24.13
N VAL A 431 -12.24 -9.16 -22.90
CA VAL A 431 -12.83 -8.40 -21.79
C VAL A 431 -11.80 -7.43 -21.21
N PRO A 432 -12.13 -6.13 -21.07
CA PRO A 432 -11.26 -5.18 -20.40
C PRO A 432 -11.40 -5.29 -18.88
N LEU A 433 -10.27 -5.30 -18.19
CA LEU A 433 -10.13 -5.17 -16.75
C LEU A 433 -9.35 -3.88 -16.47
N LEU A 434 -9.83 -3.01 -15.59
CA LEU A 434 -9.11 -1.80 -15.22
C LEU A 434 -9.58 -1.21 -13.90
N THR A 435 -8.75 -0.35 -13.31
CA THR A 435 -9.18 0.63 -12.29
C THR A 435 -9.11 2.05 -12.85
N TYR A 436 -10.05 2.92 -12.47
CA TYR A 436 -10.05 4.30 -12.95
C TYR A 436 -10.80 5.27 -12.01
N PRO A 437 -10.26 6.47 -11.70
CA PRO A 437 -10.88 7.41 -10.78
C PRO A 437 -11.92 8.30 -11.49
N CYS A 438 -12.95 7.73 -12.12
CA CYS A 438 -14.01 8.51 -12.79
C CYS A 438 -15.22 8.82 -11.90
N LEU A 439 -15.18 8.48 -10.61
CA LEU A 439 -16.30 8.69 -9.67
C LEU A 439 -16.39 10.11 -9.10
N GLN A 440 -15.50 11.03 -9.50
CA GLN A 440 -15.44 12.39 -8.95
C GLN A 440 -15.38 12.39 -7.41
N SER A 441 -14.54 11.51 -6.86
CA SER A 441 -14.54 11.17 -5.44
C SER A 441 -13.11 11.12 -4.91
N PRO A 442 -12.80 11.82 -3.81
CA PRO A 442 -11.44 11.86 -3.26
C PRO A 442 -11.11 10.51 -2.61
N GLY A 443 -10.51 9.62 -3.38
CA GLY A 443 -10.01 8.31 -2.93
C GLY A 443 -10.86 7.11 -3.32
N PHE A 444 -11.97 7.27 -4.04
CA PHE A 444 -12.76 6.14 -4.54
C PHE A 444 -12.75 6.06 -6.07
N GLU A 445 -12.66 4.84 -6.58
CA GLU A 445 -12.46 4.54 -8.00
C GLU A 445 -13.39 3.42 -8.45
N VAL A 446 -13.56 3.27 -9.77
CA VAL A 446 -14.20 2.07 -10.31
C VAL A 446 -13.16 1.00 -10.61
N VAL A 447 -13.52 -0.26 -10.39
CA VAL A 447 -12.81 -1.42 -10.90
C VAL A 447 -13.75 -2.16 -11.84
N ILE A 448 -13.31 -2.39 -13.07
CA ILE A 448 -14.08 -3.06 -14.11
C ILE A 448 -13.64 -4.52 -14.20
N ASN A 449 -14.59 -5.46 -14.11
CA ASN A 449 -14.43 -6.90 -14.36
C ASN A 449 -13.29 -7.60 -13.60
N SER A 450 -12.91 -7.09 -12.44
CA SER A 450 -11.80 -7.63 -11.66
C SER A 450 -12.14 -7.76 -10.18
N GLY A 451 -11.38 -8.62 -9.52
CA GLY A 451 -11.48 -8.97 -8.10
C GLY A 451 -10.08 -9.06 -7.49
N LEU A 452 -9.90 -9.89 -6.46
CA LEU A 452 -8.56 -10.29 -6.00
C LEU A 452 -7.81 -10.95 -7.16
N THR A 453 -6.64 -10.43 -7.51
CA THR A 453 -5.93 -10.87 -8.73
C THR A 453 -5.01 -12.07 -8.51
N PHE A 454 -4.46 -12.28 -7.31
CA PHE A 454 -3.82 -13.55 -6.94
C PHE A 454 -4.87 -14.64 -6.78
N ARG A 455 -4.67 -15.81 -7.38
CA ARG A 455 -5.59 -16.97 -7.38
C ARG A 455 -5.05 -18.18 -6.60
N GLU A 456 -5.76 -19.30 -6.60
CA GLU A 456 -5.52 -20.49 -5.78
C GLU A 456 -4.09 -21.05 -5.85
N ALA A 457 -3.43 -20.98 -7.01
CA ALA A 457 -2.05 -21.44 -7.15
C ALA A 457 -1.06 -20.64 -6.29
N HIS A 458 -1.43 -19.43 -5.89
CA HIS A 458 -0.64 -18.54 -5.05
C HIS A 458 -0.82 -18.80 -3.55
N ASP A 459 -1.81 -19.61 -3.14
CA ASP A 459 -2.08 -19.90 -1.73
C ASP A 459 -1.01 -20.80 -1.08
N ARG A 460 -0.14 -21.40 -1.90
CA ARG A 460 0.99 -22.22 -1.44
C ARG A 460 1.99 -21.45 -0.57
N THR A 461 2.05 -20.12 -0.69
CA THR A 461 2.89 -19.26 0.17
C THR A 461 2.41 -17.82 0.18
N ASN A 462 2.45 -17.16 1.34
CA ASN A 462 2.05 -15.76 1.45
C ASN A 462 2.95 -14.78 0.67
N SER A 463 4.16 -15.19 0.30
CA SER A 463 5.04 -14.37 -0.55
C SER A 463 4.46 -14.14 -1.95
N LEU A 464 3.57 -15.02 -2.44
CA LEU A 464 2.97 -14.91 -3.78
C LEU A 464 1.61 -14.19 -3.80
N GLN A 465 1.05 -13.86 -2.64
CA GLN A 465 -0.26 -13.20 -2.49
C GLN A 465 -0.14 -11.67 -2.69
N ASN A 466 0.44 -11.26 -3.82
CA ASN A 466 0.55 -9.86 -4.26
C ASN A 466 -0.40 -9.63 -5.47
N PRO A 467 -0.71 -8.37 -5.83
CA PRO A 467 -1.40 -8.05 -7.07
C PRO A 467 -0.74 -8.71 -8.28
N LYS A 468 -1.56 -9.24 -9.20
CA LYS A 468 -1.14 -9.95 -10.40
C LYS A 468 -1.45 -9.21 -11.69
N LEU A 469 -2.34 -8.22 -11.65
CA LEU A 469 -2.65 -7.38 -12.81
C LEU A 469 -2.30 -5.92 -12.52
N PRO A 470 -1.78 -5.18 -13.51
CA PRO A 470 -1.49 -3.76 -13.36
C PRO A 470 -2.79 -2.95 -13.45
N ASP A 471 -2.69 -1.65 -13.68
CA ASP A 471 -3.85 -0.75 -13.67
C ASP A 471 -4.90 -1.10 -14.73
N TRP A 472 -4.50 -1.71 -15.85
CA TRP A 472 -5.41 -2.26 -16.85
C TRP A 472 -4.85 -3.49 -17.56
N ALA A 473 -5.75 -4.36 -18.00
CA ALA A 473 -5.45 -5.53 -18.82
C ALA A 473 -6.61 -5.85 -19.79
N ILE A 474 -6.31 -6.51 -20.90
CA ILE A 474 -7.28 -7.14 -21.79
C ILE A 474 -7.09 -8.65 -21.69
N LEU A 475 -8.16 -9.35 -21.32
CA LEU A 475 -8.18 -10.81 -21.28
C LEU A 475 -8.81 -11.36 -22.57
N ASP A 476 -8.18 -12.36 -23.17
CA ASP A 476 -8.82 -13.29 -24.12
C ASP A 476 -9.42 -14.45 -23.31
N ILE A 477 -10.75 -14.53 -23.34
CA ILE A 477 -11.54 -15.49 -22.56
C ILE A 477 -11.81 -16.79 -23.33
N THR A 478 -11.27 -16.95 -24.54
CA THR A 478 -11.27 -18.25 -25.23
C THR A 478 -10.36 -19.26 -24.52
N GLN A 479 -9.36 -18.76 -23.78
CA GLN A 479 -8.67 -19.54 -22.77
C GLN A 479 -9.46 -19.48 -21.46
N PRO A 480 -9.94 -20.62 -20.93
CA PRO A 480 -10.72 -20.62 -19.70
C PRO A 480 -9.86 -20.17 -18.50
N PRO A 481 -10.50 -19.61 -17.46
CA PRO A 481 -9.83 -19.34 -16.19
C PRO A 481 -9.11 -20.57 -15.62
N SER A 482 -8.03 -20.34 -14.89
CA SER A 482 -7.22 -21.36 -14.22
C SER A 482 -6.97 -20.96 -12.76
N ALA A 483 -6.19 -21.78 -12.04
CA ALA A 483 -5.70 -21.43 -10.70
C ALA A 483 -4.69 -20.27 -10.69
N GLU A 484 -4.22 -19.81 -11.86
CA GLU A 484 -3.22 -18.74 -12.02
C GLU A 484 -3.82 -17.44 -12.58
N ALA A 485 -4.76 -17.53 -13.53
CA ALA A 485 -5.33 -16.35 -14.19
C ALA A 485 -6.82 -16.50 -14.52
N ALA A 486 -7.53 -15.38 -14.66
CA ALA A 486 -8.95 -15.32 -15.06
C ALA A 486 -9.18 -15.50 -16.57
N GLY A 487 -8.11 -15.71 -17.35
CA GLY A 487 -8.11 -15.78 -18.80
C GLY A 487 -6.71 -15.47 -19.33
N LYS A 488 -6.51 -15.48 -20.65
CA LYS A 488 -5.21 -15.15 -21.24
C LYS A 488 -5.01 -13.64 -21.26
N VAL A 489 -4.00 -13.12 -20.56
CA VAL A 489 -3.63 -11.70 -20.68
C VAL A 489 -3.00 -11.47 -22.05
N VAL A 490 -3.65 -10.70 -22.92
CA VAL A 490 -3.13 -10.38 -24.28
C VAL A 490 -2.58 -8.95 -24.38
N ALA A 491 -3.00 -8.06 -23.49
CA ALA A 491 -2.41 -6.74 -23.31
C ALA A 491 -2.55 -6.32 -21.84
N ALA A 492 -1.55 -5.66 -21.29
CA ALA A 492 -1.59 -5.07 -19.96
C ALA A 492 -0.54 -3.96 -19.84
N ASP A 493 -0.86 -2.93 -19.06
CA ASP A 493 0.06 -1.84 -18.76
C ASP A 493 -0.39 -1.04 -17.52
N PHE A 494 0.44 -0.10 -17.11
CA PHE A 494 0.13 0.90 -16.10
C PHE A 494 -0.28 2.20 -16.78
N PHE A 495 -1.23 2.93 -16.19
CA PHE A 495 -1.42 4.33 -16.58
C PHE A 495 -0.20 5.17 -16.18
N ASP A 496 0.03 6.29 -16.84
CA ASP A 496 0.98 7.29 -16.34
C ASP A 496 0.44 8.03 -15.10
N GLU A 497 1.22 9.00 -14.60
CA GLU A 497 0.86 9.77 -13.40
C GLU A 497 -0.33 10.71 -13.61
N HIS A 498 -0.84 10.83 -14.85
CA HIS A 498 -2.02 11.59 -15.23
C HIS A 498 -3.18 10.69 -15.69
N TRP A 499 -3.11 9.40 -15.35
CA TRP A 499 -4.13 8.39 -15.72
C TRP A 499 -4.26 8.16 -17.23
N GLN A 500 -3.27 8.56 -18.02
CA GLN A 500 -3.29 8.34 -19.47
C GLN A 500 -2.72 6.97 -19.82
N VAL A 501 -3.27 6.37 -20.88
CA VAL A 501 -2.74 5.14 -21.44
C VAL A 501 -1.43 5.47 -22.15
N ARG A 502 -0.33 4.82 -21.72
CA ARG A 502 0.97 4.98 -22.37
C ARG A 502 0.86 4.55 -23.84
N GLN A 503 1.23 5.44 -24.76
CA GLN A 503 1.36 5.07 -26.17
C GLN A 503 2.61 4.20 -26.31
N LYS A 504 2.45 3.05 -26.97
CA LYS A 504 3.55 2.11 -27.24
C LYS A 504 4.25 2.44 -28.55
#